data_AF-A0AAJ6XQR7-F1
#
_entry.id   AF-A0AAJ6XQR7-F1
#
_cell.length_a   1.000
_cell.length_b   1.000
_cell.length_c   1.000
_cell.angle_alpha   90.00
_cell.angle_beta   90.00
_cell.angle_gamma   90.00
#
_symmetry.space_group_name_H-M   'P 1'
#
loop_
_entity.id
_entity.type
_entity.pdbx_description
1 polymer ?
#
loop_
_entity_poly.entity_id
_entity_poly.type
_entity_poly.pdbx_seq_one_letter_code
_entity_poly.pdbx_strand_id
1 'polypeptide(L)'
;MGFVIAKALVPFLLSLLCFTVFSEKAESLPAQAPHHRGSYHHYPTAAPMSAPPSHAPSQAPTPHHHHHHRGHAPAPAPVHTPAHAPVHPPKPPMPPPVPAHFPRKLIAVQGVVYCKSCNYSGVDTLLGAKPVLGATVKLQCNNTKKPQDVKTTTDKNGYFLIKAPGTITNYGVHRCKVWLVSSPSTACSKITNLHGGLTGAILRPEKKPFVDEKKREFALFSVGPFAFESKCPR
;
A
#
# COMPACT_ATOMS: atom_id res chain seq x y z
N MET A 1 4.75 53.71 27.50
CA MET A 1 4.69 52.92 26.25
C MET A 1 6.01 52.16 26.03
N GLY A 2 6.34 51.14 26.84
CA GLY A 2 7.68 50.52 26.83
C GLY A 2 7.73 48.98 26.76
N PHE A 3 6.60 48.29 26.62
CA PHE A 3 6.55 46.82 26.77
C PHE A 3 6.46 46.02 25.45
N VAL A 4 6.44 46.68 24.30
CA VAL A 4 6.20 46.02 23.00
C VAL A 4 7.50 45.62 22.29
N ILE A 5 8.63 46.27 22.60
CA ILE A 5 9.89 46.09 21.86
C ILE A 5 10.63 44.80 22.29
N ALA A 6 10.48 44.37 23.55
CA ALA A 6 11.21 43.21 24.08
C ALA A 6 10.75 41.85 23.49
N LYS A 7 9.50 41.74 23.01
CA LYS A 7 8.95 40.49 22.45
C LYS A 7 9.37 40.22 21.01
N ALA A 8 9.86 41.22 20.28
CA ALA A 8 10.31 41.08 18.90
C ALA A 8 11.81 40.76 18.78
N LEU A 9 12.61 41.10 19.80
CA LEU A 9 14.06 40.86 19.82
C LEU A 9 14.42 39.38 19.97
N VAL A 10 13.65 38.62 20.76
CA VAL A 10 13.89 37.19 21.00
C VAL A 10 13.74 36.34 19.72
N PRO A 11 12.66 36.45 18.92
CA PRO A 11 12.58 35.69 17.66
C PRO A 11 13.58 36.18 16.61
N PHE A 12 13.97 37.46 16.63
CA PHE A 12 14.98 37.99 15.71
C PHE A 12 16.39 37.47 16.03
N LEU A 13 16.76 37.40 17.31
CA LEU A 13 18.01 36.79 17.78
C LEU A 13 18.03 35.28 17.50
N LEU A 14 16.91 34.58 17.70
CA LEU A 14 16.81 33.15 17.40
C LEU A 14 16.94 32.88 15.88
N SER A 15 16.39 33.76 15.05
CA SER A 15 16.54 33.72 13.59
C SER A 15 18.01 33.93 13.16
N LEU A 16 18.69 34.95 13.70
CA LEU A 16 20.12 35.19 13.41
C LEU A 16 21.01 34.01 13.82
N LEU A 17 20.76 33.39 14.96
CA LEU A 17 21.49 32.19 15.40
C LEU A 17 21.24 30.97 14.50
N CYS A 18 20.06 30.85 13.88
CA CYS A 18 19.84 29.81 12.89
C CYS A 18 20.65 30.07 11.60
N PHE A 19 20.76 31.31 11.14
CA PHE A 19 21.50 31.62 9.90
C PHE A 19 23.00 31.37 10.01
N THR A 20 23.62 31.59 11.19
CA THR A 20 25.07 31.33 11.36
C THR A 20 25.42 29.85 11.38
N VAL A 21 24.56 28.99 11.95
CA VAL A 21 24.77 27.53 11.99
C VAL A 21 24.67 26.88 10.60
N PHE A 22 23.87 27.44 9.68
CA PHE A 22 23.72 26.89 8.33
C PHE A 22 24.81 27.32 7.35
N SER A 23 25.61 28.34 7.67
CA SER A 23 26.63 28.86 6.75
C SER A 23 27.99 28.16 6.85
N GLU A 24 28.23 27.34 7.88
CA GLU A 24 29.52 26.66 8.11
C GLU A 24 29.63 25.28 7.43
N LYS A 25 28.95 25.10 6.29
CA LYS A 25 29.09 23.88 5.49
C LYS A 25 29.22 24.16 4.00
N ALA A 26 30.19 25.01 3.66
CA ALA A 26 30.60 25.27 2.29
C ALA A 26 32.14 25.26 2.19
N GLU A 27 32.73 24.06 2.18
CA GLU A 27 34.07 23.78 1.64
C GLU A 27 34.11 22.23 1.49
N SER A 28 34.56 21.59 0.41
CA SER A 28 35.37 21.93 -0.76
C SER A 28 35.10 20.89 -1.86
N LEU A 29 35.14 21.30 -3.13
CA LEU A 29 35.32 20.38 -4.27
C LEU A 29 36.82 20.07 -4.43
N PRO A 30 37.14 18.92 -5.03
CA PRO A 30 38.09 18.98 -6.14
C PRO A 30 37.56 18.34 -7.42
N ALA A 31 37.98 18.95 -8.52
CA ALA A 31 37.78 18.56 -9.89
C ALA A 31 38.60 17.31 -10.24
N GLN A 32 38.06 16.44 -11.10
CA GLN A 32 38.88 15.60 -11.97
C GLN A 32 38.13 15.34 -13.28
N ALA A 33 38.78 15.70 -14.39
CA ALA A 33 38.35 15.50 -15.77
C ALA A 33 38.94 14.17 -16.33
N PRO A 34 38.61 13.76 -17.58
CA PRO A 34 38.34 12.36 -17.94
C PRO A 34 39.49 11.67 -18.70
N HIS A 35 39.59 10.33 -18.58
CA HIS A 35 40.34 9.52 -19.54
C HIS A 35 39.68 8.15 -19.80
N HIS A 36 39.19 8.02 -21.04
CA HIS A 36 39.35 6.95 -22.03
C HIS A 36 39.21 5.45 -21.72
N ARG A 37 38.73 4.79 -22.80
CA ARG A 37 38.79 3.35 -23.17
C ARG A 37 37.81 2.48 -22.39
N GLY A 38 36.75 1.97 -23.00
CA GLY A 38 36.74 1.27 -24.29
C GLY A 38 36.78 -0.22 -23.98
N SER A 39 35.60 -0.85 -23.92
CA SER A 39 35.50 -2.30 -24.09
C SER A 39 34.16 -2.61 -24.74
N TYR A 40 34.24 -2.97 -26.02
CA TYR A 40 33.20 -3.64 -26.75
C TYR A 40 33.00 -5.01 -26.13
N HIS A 41 31.86 -5.24 -25.47
CA HIS A 41 31.41 -6.59 -25.16
C HIS A 41 30.05 -6.83 -25.80
N HIS A 42 30.16 -7.47 -26.96
CA HIS A 42 29.26 -8.46 -27.55
C HIS A 42 27.91 -8.67 -26.87
N TYR A 43 26.88 -8.25 -27.60
CA TYR A 43 25.52 -8.78 -27.54
C TYR A 43 25.55 -10.31 -27.67
N PRO A 44 24.94 -11.09 -26.75
CA PRO A 44 24.49 -12.42 -27.07
C PRO A 44 23.26 -12.28 -27.97
N THR A 45 23.45 -12.73 -29.20
CA THR A 45 22.45 -13.03 -30.23
C THR A 45 21.15 -13.56 -29.63
N ALA A 46 20.05 -12.91 -29.98
CA ALA A 46 18.70 -13.41 -29.75
C ALA A 46 18.58 -14.83 -30.32
N ALA A 47 18.26 -15.80 -29.46
CA ALA A 47 17.85 -17.12 -29.89
C ALA A 47 16.58 -16.99 -30.75
N PRO A 48 16.47 -17.69 -31.89
CA PRO A 48 15.28 -17.63 -32.71
C PRO A 48 14.11 -18.26 -31.95
N MET A 49 13.06 -17.45 -31.73
CA MET A 49 11.76 -17.91 -31.26
C MET A 49 11.24 -18.98 -32.23
N SER A 50 11.08 -20.20 -31.73
CA SER A 50 10.32 -21.24 -32.42
C SER A 50 8.86 -20.82 -32.42
N ALA A 51 8.34 -20.43 -33.58
CA ALA A 51 6.91 -20.21 -33.77
C ALA A 51 6.14 -21.52 -33.54
N PRO A 52 5.01 -21.52 -32.81
CA PRO A 52 4.13 -22.67 -32.77
C PRO A 52 3.37 -22.77 -34.10
N PRO A 53 3.29 -23.94 -34.75
CA PRO A 53 2.50 -24.10 -35.95
C PRO A 53 1.01 -23.98 -35.61
N SER A 54 0.36 -22.99 -36.21
CA SER A 54 -1.10 -22.85 -36.27
C SER A 54 -1.63 -23.52 -37.53
N HIS A 55 -2.82 -24.12 -37.44
CA HIS A 55 -3.80 -24.60 -38.45
C HIS A 55 -4.29 -26.00 -38.03
N ALA A 56 -5.57 -26.38 -37.95
CA ALA A 56 -6.91 -25.77 -38.09
C ALA A 56 -7.93 -26.81 -37.50
N PRO A 57 -9.26 -26.58 -37.49
CA PRO A 57 -10.20 -27.18 -36.52
C PRO A 57 -10.64 -28.61 -36.90
N SER A 58 -10.81 -29.50 -35.90
CA SER A 58 -11.35 -30.84 -36.12
C SER A 58 -12.74 -30.99 -35.50
N GLN A 59 -13.71 -31.29 -36.36
CA GLN A 59 -15.10 -31.57 -36.04
C GLN A 59 -15.27 -32.96 -35.39
N ALA A 60 -16.31 -33.09 -34.57
CA ALA A 60 -16.70 -34.35 -33.92
C ALA A 60 -17.36 -35.33 -34.90
N PRO A 61 -17.18 -36.66 -34.72
CA PRO A 61 -18.11 -37.63 -35.28
C PRO A 61 -18.77 -38.54 -34.24
N THR A 62 -20.06 -38.75 -34.47
CA THR A 62 -21.06 -39.62 -33.82
C THR A 62 -20.83 -41.13 -34.02
N PRO A 63 -21.50 -42.00 -33.24
CA PRO A 63 -21.17 -43.41 -33.12
C PRO A 63 -22.12 -44.35 -33.89
N HIS A 64 -21.60 -45.36 -34.61
CA HIS A 64 -22.42 -46.49 -35.06
C HIS A 64 -21.67 -47.85 -35.11
N HIS A 65 -22.27 -48.80 -34.39
CA HIS A 65 -22.47 -50.26 -34.55
C HIS A 65 -21.40 -51.20 -35.15
N HIS A 66 -21.27 -52.41 -34.56
CA HIS A 66 -21.44 -53.71 -35.25
C HIS A 66 -21.58 -54.89 -34.26
N HIS A 67 -21.92 -56.06 -34.82
CA HIS A 67 -22.91 -57.04 -34.35
C HIS A 67 -22.41 -58.23 -33.48
N HIS A 68 -23.42 -58.93 -32.95
CA HIS A 68 -23.44 -60.09 -32.05
C HIS A 68 -22.68 -61.34 -32.51
N HIS A 69 -22.16 -62.09 -31.53
CA HIS A 69 -22.15 -63.55 -31.55
C HIS A 69 -22.85 -64.12 -30.31
N ARG A 70 -23.73 -65.10 -30.54
CA ARG A 70 -24.47 -65.89 -29.55
C ARG A 70 -23.51 -66.78 -28.76
N GLY A 71 -23.69 -66.82 -27.44
CA GLY A 71 -23.13 -67.84 -26.58
C GLY A 71 -23.77 -67.78 -25.19
N HIS A 72 -24.55 -68.81 -24.88
CA HIS A 72 -24.94 -69.31 -23.55
C HIS A 72 -25.27 -68.32 -22.44
N ALA A 73 -26.53 -68.33 -22.00
CA ALA A 73 -26.99 -67.64 -20.79
C ALA A 73 -26.61 -68.42 -19.52
N PRO A 74 -25.88 -67.81 -18.58
CA PRO A 74 -25.83 -68.25 -17.18
C PRO A 74 -26.82 -67.41 -16.36
N ALA A 75 -27.40 -68.03 -15.33
CA ALA A 75 -28.44 -67.46 -14.46
C ALA A 75 -28.10 -66.07 -13.89
N PRO A 76 -29.10 -65.20 -13.65
CA PRO A 76 -28.86 -63.88 -13.07
C PRO A 76 -28.31 -63.99 -11.65
N ALA A 77 -27.22 -63.25 -11.39
CA ALA A 77 -26.65 -63.10 -10.05
C ALA A 77 -27.66 -62.42 -9.09
N PRO A 78 -27.60 -62.71 -7.77
CA PRO A 78 -28.47 -62.06 -6.79
C PRO A 78 -28.26 -60.55 -6.80
N VAL A 79 -29.36 -59.80 -6.91
CA VAL A 79 -29.36 -58.33 -6.83
C VAL A 79 -29.03 -57.93 -5.39
N HIS A 80 -27.83 -57.40 -5.16
CA HIS A 80 -27.53 -56.71 -3.90
C HIS A 80 -28.34 -55.41 -3.85
N THR A 81 -29.24 -55.30 -2.87
CA THR A 81 -29.94 -54.06 -2.54
C THR A 81 -28.92 -53.03 -2.03
N PRO A 82 -28.97 -51.75 -2.46
CA PRO A 82 -28.14 -50.71 -1.87
C PRO A 82 -28.48 -50.56 -0.38
N ALA A 83 -27.48 -50.72 0.50
CA ALA A 83 -27.64 -50.44 1.92
C ALA A 83 -28.01 -48.96 2.11
N HIS A 84 -29.14 -48.70 2.79
CA HIS A 84 -29.52 -47.35 3.17
C HIS A 84 -28.45 -46.73 4.08
N ALA A 85 -27.98 -45.53 3.73
CA ALA A 85 -27.09 -44.76 4.59
C ALA A 85 -27.78 -44.45 5.94
N PRO A 86 -27.06 -44.46 7.08
CA PRO A 86 -27.62 -44.12 8.38
C PRO A 86 -28.22 -42.71 8.37
N VAL A 87 -29.50 -42.59 8.71
CA VAL A 87 -30.17 -41.30 8.88
C VAL A 87 -29.64 -40.65 10.16
N HIS A 88 -28.84 -39.58 10.01
CA HIS A 88 -28.46 -38.76 11.16
C HIS A 88 -29.68 -37.98 11.69
N PRO A 89 -29.85 -37.86 13.02
CA PRO A 89 -30.90 -37.05 13.59
C PRO A 89 -30.73 -35.56 13.22
N PRO A 90 -31.82 -34.78 13.14
CA PRO A 90 -31.75 -33.36 12.84
C PRO A 90 -30.89 -32.63 13.87
N LYS A 91 -29.92 -31.82 13.40
CA LYS A 91 -29.19 -30.91 14.30
C LYS A 91 -30.16 -29.92 14.92
N PRO A 92 -30.05 -29.63 16.23
CA PRO A 92 -30.89 -28.63 16.88
C PRO A 92 -30.73 -27.26 16.20
N PRO A 93 -31.78 -26.40 16.19
CA PRO A 93 -31.71 -25.08 15.59
C PRO A 93 -30.57 -24.27 16.20
N MET A 94 -29.64 -23.83 15.35
CA MET A 94 -28.56 -22.96 15.78
C MET A 94 -29.17 -21.62 16.25
N PRO A 95 -28.74 -21.06 17.40
CA PRO A 95 -29.22 -19.76 17.84
C PRO A 95 -28.98 -18.70 16.76
N PRO A 96 -29.87 -17.69 16.63
CA PRO A 96 -29.64 -16.59 15.70
C PRO A 96 -28.27 -15.94 16.02
N PRO A 97 -27.46 -15.58 15.01
CA PRO A 97 -26.19 -14.91 15.23
C PRO A 97 -26.42 -13.63 16.03
N VAL A 98 -25.89 -13.58 17.24
CA VAL A 98 -25.89 -12.35 18.05
C VAL A 98 -25.14 -11.29 17.23
N PRO A 99 -25.69 -10.08 17.03
CA PRO A 99 -24.98 -9.03 16.31
C PRO A 99 -23.63 -8.79 16.99
N ALA A 100 -22.54 -9.01 16.27
CA ALA A 100 -21.20 -8.71 16.76
C ALA A 100 -21.12 -7.20 17.06
N HIS A 101 -21.23 -6.82 18.33
CA HIS A 101 -21.13 -5.44 18.76
C HIS A 101 -19.67 -5.00 18.67
N PHE A 102 -19.28 -4.38 17.56
CA PHE A 102 -17.97 -3.77 17.44
C PHE A 102 -17.96 -2.48 18.27
N PRO A 103 -17.20 -2.42 19.39
CA PRO A 103 -17.18 -1.23 20.22
C PRO A 103 -16.68 -0.04 19.40
N ARG A 104 -17.30 1.11 19.62
CA ARG A 104 -16.91 2.36 18.97
C ARG A 104 -15.56 2.81 19.53
N LYS A 105 -14.54 2.88 18.69
CA LYS A 105 -13.19 3.34 19.05
C LYS A 105 -12.79 4.54 18.19
N LEU A 106 -12.02 5.47 18.78
CA LEU A 106 -11.29 6.47 18.00
C LEU A 106 -10.30 5.77 17.08
N ILE A 107 -9.94 6.41 15.97
CA ILE A 107 -9.02 5.81 15.00
C ILE A 107 -7.65 6.46 15.02
N ALA A 108 -6.63 5.65 14.78
CA ALA A 108 -5.29 6.09 14.45
C ALA A 108 -4.88 5.48 13.10
N VAL A 109 -4.14 6.21 12.29
CA VAL A 109 -3.73 5.80 10.95
C VAL A 109 -2.22 5.85 10.83
N GLN A 110 -1.62 4.77 10.40
CA GLN A 110 -0.18 4.67 10.20
C GLN A 110 0.19 4.38 8.74
N GLY A 111 1.40 4.74 8.36
CA GLY A 111 1.96 4.42 7.05
C GLY A 111 3.40 4.87 6.93
N VAL A 112 3.98 4.65 5.74
CA VAL A 112 5.36 5.02 5.44
C VAL A 112 5.41 5.77 4.11
N VAL A 113 6.30 6.75 4.00
CA VAL A 113 6.55 7.53 2.80
C VAL A 113 7.98 7.34 2.32
N TYR A 114 8.12 7.07 1.03
CA TYR A 114 9.39 6.85 0.37
C TYR A 114 9.67 7.87 -0.73
N CYS A 115 10.95 7.97 -1.09
CA CYS A 115 11.44 8.62 -2.28
C CYS A 115 11.91 7.54 -3.25
N LYS A 116 11.33 7.49 -4.45
CA LYS A 116 11.67 6.48 -5.46
C LYS A 116 13.09 6.68 -5.98
N SER A 117 13.74 5.58 -6.34
CA SER A 117 15.03 5.62 -7.03
C SER A 117 14.87 6.01 -8.50
N CYS A 118 15.86 6.73 -9.03
CA CYS A 118 15.91 7.09 -10.43
C CYS A 118 16.01 5.90 -11.39
N ASN A 119 16.56 4.78 -10.92
CA ASN A 119 16.64 3.55 -11.72
C ASN A 119 15.26 2.99 -12.10
N TYR A 120 14.20 3.43 -11.41
CA TYR A 120 12.83 2.96 -11.62
C TYR A 120 11.84 4.13 -11.78
N SER A 121 12.30 5.24 -12.36
CA SER A 121 11.46 6.41 -12.60
C SER A 121 10.22 6.04 -13.43
N GLY A 122 9.05 6.49 -13.01
CA GLY A 122 7.78 6.22 -13.70
C GLY A 122 7.20 4.81 -13.50
N VAL A 123 7.93 3.89 -12.87
CA VAL A 123 7.44 2.53 -12.56
C VAL A 123 6.95 2.47 -11.13
N ASP A 124 5.76 1.92 -10.88
CA ASP A 124 5.18 1.81 -9.53
C ASP A 124 5.89 0.75 -8.67
N THR A 125 7.11 1.06 -8.24
CA THR A 125 7.96 0.21 -7.40
C THR A 125 8.64 1.01 -6.29
N LEU A 126 8.96 0.31 -5.21
CA LEU A 126 9.74 0.81 -4.08
C LEU A 126 11.17 0.24 -4.07
N LEU A 127 11.59 -0.45 -5.13
CA LEU A 127 12.96 -0.96 -5.24
C LEU A 127 13.97 0.19 -5.24
N GLY A 128 14.94 0.12 -4.34
CA GLY A 128 15.94 1.19 -4.13
C GLY A 128 15.37 2.49 -3.57
N ALA A 129 14.09 2.52 -3.17
CA ALA A 129 13.48 3.71 -2.58
C ALA A 129 13.99 3.95 -1.16
N LYS A 130 14.09 5.23 -0.77
CA LYS A 130 14.59 5.65 0.55
C LYS A 130 13.50 6.29 1.38
N PRO A 131 13.44 6.07 2.70
CA PRO A 131 12.45 6.73 3.55
C PRO A 131 12.62 8.25 3.51
N VAL A 132 11.51 8.98 3.58
CA VAL A 132 11.51 10.45 3.57
C VAL A 132 11.21 10.97 4.95
N LEU A 133 12.20 11.62 5.58
CA LEU A 133 11.98 12.42 6.79
C LEU A 133 11.21 13.69 6.46
N GLY A 134 10.21 14.05 7.26
CA GLY A 134 9.51 15.34 7.18
C GLY A 134 8.51 15.46 6.02
N ALA A 135 8.15 14.38 5.33
CA ALA A 135 7.07 14.39 4.34
C ALA A 135 5.74 14.69 5.02
N THR A 136 4.96 15.60 4.46
CA THR A 136 3.63 15.94 4.95
C THR A 136 2.58 15.02 4.32
N VAL A 137 1.76 14.43 5.18
CA VAL A 137 0.59 13.61 4.81
C VAL A 137 -0.67 14.21 5.44
N LYS A 138 -1.82 13.99 4.81
CA LYS A 138 -3.12 14.50 5.26
C LYS A 138 -4.12 13.37 5.40
N LEU A 139 -4.70 13.21 6.58
CA LEU A 139 -5.93 12.46 6.79
C LEU A 139 -7.11 13.44 6.60
N GLN A 140 -8.07 13.08 5.78
CA GLN A 140 -9.32 13.84 5.66
C GLN A 140 -10.51 12.89 5.69
N CYS A 141 -11.49 13.23 6.53
CA CYS A 141 -12.69 12.44 6.78
C CYS A 141 -13.95 13.26 6.49
N ASN A 142 -14.79 12.74 5.60
CA ASN A 142 -16.05 13.37 5.19
C ASN A 142 -17.24 12.82 5.98
N ASN A 143 -17.11 12.76 7.31
CA ASN A 143 -18.13 12.16 8.18
C ASN A 143 -19.27 13.14 8.56
N THR A 144 -18.98 14.43 8.66
CA THR A 144 -19.96 15.47 9.04
C THR A 144 -20.11 16.51 7.93
N LYS A 145 -21.02 17.50 8.12
CA LYS A 145 -21.20 18.63 7.18
C LYS A 145 -19.91 19.40 6.89
N LYS A 146 -18.87 19.28 7.72
CA LYS A 146 -17.56 19.92 7.54
C LYS A 146 -16.46 18.86 7.50
N PRO A 147 -15.68 18.74 6.41
CA PRO A 147 -14.53 17.85 6.35
C PRO A 147 -13.59 18.10 7.53
N GLN A 148 -13.13 17.02 8.16
CA GLN A 148 -12.14 17.09 9.23
C GLN A 148 -10.80 16.67 8.64
N ASP A 149 -9.85 17.61 8.60
CA ASP A 149 -8.54 17.42 8.00
C ASP A 149 -7.46 17.53 9.09
N VAL A 150 -6.56 16.54 9.14
CA VAL A 150 -5.39 16.54 10.03
C VAL A 150 -4.14 16.24 9.20
N LYS A 151 -3.10 17.03 9.38
CA LYS A 151 -1.80 16.82 8.76
C LYS A 151 -0.78 16.36 9.80
N THR A 152 0.16 15.54 9.38
CA THR A 152 1.35 15.21 10.17
C THR A 152 2.57 15.11 9.25
N THR A 153 3.75 15.07 9.84
CA THR A 153 5.01 14.82 9.15
C THR A 153 5.57 13.44 9.50
N THR A 154 6.32 12.86 8.58
CA THR A 154 7.01 11.59 8.79
C THR A 154 8.28 11.74 9.62
N ASP A 155 8.67 10.66 10.30
CA ASP A 155 9.92 10.53 11.03
C ASP A 155 11.10 10.10 10.12
N LYS A 156 12.27 9.83 10.73
CA LYS A 156 13.50 9.44 10.04
C LYS A 156 13.38 8.14 9.23
N ASN A 157 12.43 7.27 9.58
CA ASN A 157 12.14 6.03 8.88
C ASN A 157 11.06 6.21 7.81
N GLY A 158 10.63 7.45 7.57
CA GLY A 158 9.51 7.78 6.69
C GLY A 158 8.16 7.40 7.29
N TYR A 159 8.11 6.97 8.56
CA TYR A 159 6.90 6.52 9.21
C TYR A 159 6.09 7.70 9.71
N PHE A 160 4.77 7.60 9.64
CA PHE A 160 3.85 8.55 10.26
C PHE A 160 2.76 7.83 11.02
N LEU A 161 2.26 8.51 12.06
CA LEU A 161 1.07 8.13 12.80
C LEU A 161 0.17 9.36 12.97
N ILE A 162 -1.07 9.27 12.50
CA ILE A 162 -2.10 10.32 12.64
C ILE A 162 -3.18 9.81 13.58
N LYS A 163 -3.41 10.52 14.69
CA LYS A 163 -4.63 10.32 15.49
C LYS A 163 -5.74 11.15 14.87
N ALA A 164 -6.86 10.53 14.53
CA ALA A 164 -7.98 11.28 13.99
C ALA A 164 -8.58 12.22 15.07
N PRO A 165 -9.27 13.30 14.65
CA PRO A 165 -10.00 14.15 15.58
C PRO A 165 -10.99 13.33 16.42
N GLY A 166 -11.23 13.76 17.67
CA GLY A 166 -12.05 13.02 18.64
C GLY A 166 -13.51 12.75 18.23
N THR A 167 -13.96 13.31 17.11
CA THR A 167 -15.29 13.09 16.52
C THR A 167 -15.33 11.93 15.51
N ILE A 168 -14.17 11.42 15.08
CA ILE A 168 -14.05 10.35 14.09
C ILE A 168 -13.80 9.02 14.79
N THR A 169 -14.63 8.04 14.47
CA THR A 169 -14.58 6.69 15.05
C THR A 169 -14.49 5.64 13.95
N ASN A 170 -14.23 4.38 14.32
CA ASN A 170 -14.16 3.25 13.39
C ASN A 170 -15.41 3.08 12.52
N TYR A 171 -16.59 3.57 12.94
CA TYR A 171 -17.81 3.56 12.12
C TYR A 171 -17.73 4.53 10.93
N GLY A 172 -17.05 5.67 11.10
CA GLY A 172 -16.90 6.70 10.06
C GLY A 172 -15.66 6.52 9.17
N VAL A 173 -14.84 5.50 9.43
CA VAL A 173 -13.53 5.32 8.78
C VAL A 173 -13.62 5.15 7.26
N HIS A 174 -14.72 4.58 6.77
CA HIS A 174 -14.97 4.37 5.34
C HIS A 174 -15.10 5.69 4.55
N ARG A 175 -15.29 6.82 5.24
CA ARG A 175 -15.33 8.18 4.66
C ARG A 175 -14.02 8.93 4.82
N CYS A 176 -13.00 8.28 5.37
CA CYS A 176 -11.66 8.82 5.53
C CYS A 176 -10.76 8.32 4.41
N LYS A 177 -9.87 9.19 3.94
CA LYS A 177 -8.73 8.79 3.11
C LYS A 177 -7.47 9.50 3.58
N VAL A 178 -6.31 9.00 3.14
CA VAL A 178 -5.02 9.67 3.36
C VAL A 178 -4.40 10.08 2.04
N TRP A 179 -3.86 11.29 2.00
CA TRP A 179 -3.18 11.86 0.85
C TRP A 179 -1.74 12.23 1.19
N LEU A 180 -0.85 12.03 0.23
CA LEU A 180 0.49 12.58 0.25
C LEU A 180 0.42 14.06 -0.18
N VAL A 181 1.00 14.97 0.60
CA VAL A 181 0.85 16.42 0.39
C VAL A 181 2.11 17.07 -0.13
N SER A 182 3.24 16.87 0.55
CA SER A 182 4.48 17.54 0.18
C SER A 182 5.70 16.85 0.79
N SER A 183 6.84 17.06 0.14
CA SER A 183 8.14 16.61 0.62
C SER A 183 8.97 17.82 1.05
N PRO A 184 9.84 17.69 2.07
CA PRO A 184 10.74 18.76 2.45
C PRO A 184 11.90 18.94 1.44
N SER A 185 12.18 17.94 0.60
CA SER A 185 13.26 18.01 -0.39
C SER A 185 12.71 18.26 -1.79
N THR A 186 13.26 19.26 -2.48
CA THR A 186 12.94 19.55 -3.88
C THR A 186 13.51 18.50 -4.84
N ALA A 187 14.49 17.70 -4.40
CA ALA A 187 15.02 16.57 -5.17
C ALA A 187 14.04 15.39 -5.20
N CYS A 188 13.05 15.36 -4.31
CA CYS A 188 12.07 14.29 -4.24
C CYS A 188 10.69 14.80 -3.82
N SER A 189 10.06 15.60 -4.67
CA SER A 189 8.83 16.34 -4.35
C SER A 189 7.63 16.04 -5.25
N LYS A 190 7.83 15.35 -6.38
CA LYS A 190 6.72 15.04 -7.29
C LYS A 190 5.88 13.92 -6.69
N ILE A 191 4.65 14.24 -6.29
CA ILE A 191 3.70 13.27 -5.73
C ILE A 191 3.39 12.19 -6.79
N THR A 192 3.44 10.92 -6.38
CA THR A 192 2.96 9.80 -7.20
C THR A 192 1.61 9.31 -6.70
N ASN A 193 0.90 8.56 -7.54
CA ASN A 193 -0.31 7.86 -7.12
C ASN A 193 -0.06 6.44 -6.58
N LEU A 194 1.19 6.11 -6.21
CA LEU A 194 1.50 4.81 -5.64
C LEU A 194 0.65 4.58 -4.37
N HIS A 195 -0.08 3.46 -4.34
CA HIS A 195 -1.06 3.11 -3.29
C HIS A 195 -2.11 4.20 -2.98
N GLY A 196 -2.46 5.02 -3.97
CA GLY A 196 -3.44 6.10 -3.81
C GLY A 196 -2.89 7.36 -3.14
N GLY A 197 -1.56 7.56 -3.14
CA GLY A 197 -0.95 8.75 -2.55
C GLY A 197 -1.50 10.08 -3.09
N LEU A 198 -1.89 10.13 -4.37
CA LEU A 198 -2.46 11.32 -5.02
C LEU A 198 -3.99 11.32 -4.99
N THR A 199 -4.64 10.18 -5.30
CA THR A 199 -6.11 10.08 -5.39
C THR A 199 -6.81 9.87 -4.05
N GLY A 200 -6.04 9.61 -2.99
CA GLY A 200 -6.52 9.31 -1.64
C GLY A 200 -6.58 7.80 -1.38
N ALA A 201 -5.79 7.36 -0.41
CA ALA A 201 -5.67 5.96 -0.01
C ALA A 201 -6.77 5.55 0.98
N ILE A 202 -7.31 4.35 0.77
CA ILE A 202 -8.32 3.74 1.65
C ILE A 202 -7.62 3.13 2.86
N LEU A 203 -8.19 3.37 4.04
CA LEU A 203 -7.70 2.85 5.32
C LEU A 203 -7.99 1.35 5.44
N ARG A 204 -6.97 0.57 5.79
CA ARG A 204 -7.07 -0.88 6.03
C ARG A 204 -7.00 -1.16 7.52
N PRO A 205 -7.92 -1.93 8.12
CA PRO A 205 -7.92 -2.19 9.55
C PRO A 205 -6.73 -3.08 9.95
N GLU A 206 -6.09 -2.74 11.07
CA GLU A 206 -5.06 -3.56 11.70
C GLU A 206 -5.67 -4.38 12.84
N LYS A 207 -5.15 -5.61 13.05
CA LYS A 207 -5.64 -6.49 14.12
C LYS A 207 -5.32 -5.96 15.52
N LYS A 208 -4.15 -5.34 15.67
CA LYS A 208 -3.66 -4.82 16.95
C LYS A 208 -4.11 -3.37 17.10
N PRO A 209 -4.74 -2.98 18.23
CA PRO A 209 -5.04 -1.58 18.49
C PRO A 209 -3.74 -0.81 18.71
N PHE A 210 -3.80 0.49 18.49
CA PHE A 210 -2.74 1.41 18.89
C PHE A 210 -3.08 1.95 20.28
N VAL A 211 -2.13 1.90 21.21
CA VAL A 211 -2.27 2.44 22.56
C VAL A 211 -1.34 3.64 22.68
N ASP A 212 -1.89 4.80 23.03
CA ASP A 212 -1.06 5.99 23.24
C ASP A 212 -0.42 6.04 24.62
N GLU A 213 0.47 7.02 24.82
CA GLU A 213 1.16 7.26 26.09
C GLU A 213 0.22 7.43 27.29
N LYS A 214 -1.03 7.86 27.05
CA LYS A 214 -2.07 8.02 28.07
C LYS A 214 -2.89 6.74 28.26
N LYS A 215 -2.42 5.61 27.75
CA LYS A 215 -3.08 4.30 27.76
C LYS A 215 -4.45 4.29 27.08
N ARG A 216 -4.70 5.21 26.14
CA ARG A 216 -5.95 5.23 25.37
C ARG A 216 -5.81 4.34 24.15
N GLU A 217 -6.78 3.47 23.96
CA GLU A 217 -6.83 2.59 22.79
C GLU A 217 -7.49 3.26 21.58
N PHE A 218 -6.88 3.05 20.43
CA PHE A 218 -7.38 3.45 19.12
C PHE A 218 -7.49 2.22 18.23
N ALA A 219 -8.54 2.15 17.42
CA ALA A 219 -8.57 1.24 16.29
C ALA A 219 -7.50 1.71 15.29
N LEU A 220 -6.50 0.86 15.05
CA LEU A 220 -5.39 1.17 14.17
C LEU A 220 -5.76 0.81 12.72
N PHE A 221 -5.40 1.69 11.80
CA PHE A 221 -5.53 1.48 10.37
C PHE A 221 -4.19 1.74 9.68
N SER A 222 -3.90 0.99 8.62
CA SER A 222 -2.75 1.22 7.76
C SER A 222 -3.15 1.77 6.40
N VAL A 223 -2.23 2.52 5.80
CA VAL A 223 -2.30 3.01 4.42
C VAL A 223 -0.91 2.97 3.79
N GLY A 224 -0.86 3.02 2.46
CA GLY A 224 0.41 3.07 1.75
C GLY A 224 1.22 1.77 1.87
N PRO A 225 2.48 1.76 1.42
CA PRO A 225 3.39 2.91 1.43
C PRO A 225 3.15 3.94 0.30
N PHE A 226 3.38 5.22 0.59
CA PHE A 226 3.34 6.27 -0.43
C PHE A 226 4.72 6.58 -0.96
N ALA A 227 4.80 7.23 -2.12
CA ALA A 227 6.08 7.68 -2.63
C ALA A 227 6.03 9.00 -3.41
N PHE A 228 7.13 9.73 -3.37
CA PHE A 228 7.46 10.78 -4.31
C PHE A 228 8.38 10.24 -5.42
N GLU A 229 8.32 10.82 -6.61
CA GLU A 229 9.39 10.67 -7.59
C GLU A 229 10.58 11.56 -7.22
N SER A 230 11.76 11.01 -7.44
CA SER A 230 13.01 11.77 -7.44
C SER A 230 13.19 12.55 -8.75
N LYS A 231 13.93 13.64 -8.67
CA LYS A 231 14.47 14.34 -9.84
C LYS A 231 15.69 13.57 -10.33
N CYS A 232 15.59 13.03 -11.53
CA CYS A 232 16.65 12.23 -12.12
C CYS A 232 17.44 13.06 -13.13
N PRO A 233 18.77 12.90 -13.18
CA PRO A 233 19.56 13.37 -14.31
C PRO A 233 18.96 12.82 -15.60
N ARG A 234 18.81 13.68 -16.61
CA ARG A 234 18.44 13.25 -17.96
C ARG A 234 19.68 12.80 -18.71
#